data_AF-A0A9P7ET56-F1
#
_entry.id   AF-A0A9P7ET56-F1
#
_cell.length_a   1.000
_cell.length_b   1.000
_cell.length_c   1.000
_cell.angle_alpha   90.00
_cell.angle_beta   90.00
_cell.angle_gamma   90.00
#
_symmetry.space_group_name_H-M   'P 1'
#
loop_
_entity.id
_entity.type
_entity.pdbx_description
1 polymer ?
#
loop_
_entity_poly.entity_id
_entity_poly.type
_entity_poly.pdbx_seq_one_letter_code
_entity_poly.pdbx_strand_id
1 'polypeptide(L)'
;TVIPAMDLIDEKLTTYSHNRQYHSSIRSAVQLAKVTLNRYYQLTDQSEVYRIAMVLHPRHKLVYFRNARWEDDWVTTAEKLVRDRF
;
A
#
# COMPACT_ATOMS: atom_id res chain seq x y z
N THR A 1 -10.44 4.71 -0.97
CA THR A 1 -9.89 3.73 -1.94
C THR A 1 -9.15 2.65 -1.17
N VAL A 2 -8.98 1.44 -1.73
CA VAL A 2 -8.44 0.26 -1.02
C VAL A 2 -6.96 0.44 -0.66
N ILE A 3 -6.13 0.89 -1.60
CA ILE A 3 -4.69 1.05 -1.40
C ILE A 3 -4.34 2.00 -0.23
N PRO A 4 -4.93 3.22 -0.12
CA PRO A 4 -4.65 4.09 1.03
C PRO A 4 -5.10 3.54 2.38
N ALA A 5 -6.16 2.73 2.41
CA ALA A 5 -6.56 2.07 3.64
C ALA A 5 -5.54 1.02 4.06
N MET A 6 -4.98 0.26 3.10
CA MET A 6 -3.92 -0.71 3.36
C MET A 6 -2.62 -0.03 3.82
N ASP A 7 -2.24 1.09 3.20
CA ASP A 7 -1.07 1.90 3.61
C ASP A 7 -1.19 2.37 5.06
N LEU A 8 -2.37 2.88 5.43
CA LEU A 8 -2.65 3.33 6.79
C LEU A 8 -2.55 2.17 7.80
N ILE A 9 -3.08 0.99 7.45
CA ILE A 9 -3.01 -0.18 8.33
C ILE A 9 -1.55 -0.64 8.46
N ASP A 10 -0.77 -0.67 7.37
CA ASP A 10 0.65 -1.05 7.43
C ASP A 10 1.46 -0.10 8.32
N GLU A 11 1.24 1.21 8.20
CA GLU A 11 1.87 2.23 9.03
C GLU A 11 1.56 1.99 10.52
N LYS A 12 0.30 1.74 10.86
CA LYS A 12 -0.12 1.47 12.25
C LYS A 12 0.46 0.17 12.78
N LEU A 13 0.42 -0.92 12.01
CA LEU A 13 1.00 -2.19 12.43
C LEU A 13 2.51 -2.06 12.64
N THR A 14 3.21 -1.34 11.76
CA THR A 14 4.65 -1.05 11.92
C THR A 14 4.92 -0.24 13.19
N THR A 15 4.10 0.76 13.47
CA THR A 15 4.24 1.57 14.68
C THR A 15 4.05 0.72 15.94
N TYR A 16 3.03 -0.14 15.96
CA TYR A 16 2.72 -0.99 17.11
C TYR A 16 3.72 -2.14 17.30
N SER A 17 4.26 -2.70 16.23
CA SER A 17 5.26 -3.78 16.33
C SER A 17 6.56 -3.31 17.00
N HIS A 18 6.91 -2.03 16.86
CA HIS A 18 8.10 -1.43 17.46
C HIS A 18 7.83 -0.70 18.79
N ASN A 19 6.57 -0.55 19.19
CA ASN A 19 6.23 0.15 20.43
C ASN A 19 6.55 -0.73 21.65
N ARG A 20 7.60 -0.35 22.40
CA ARG A 20 8.07 -1.06 23.60
C ARG A 20 7.09 -1.02 24.78
N GLN A 21 6.05 -0.18 24.73
CA GLN A 21 4.97 -0.17 25.73
C GLN A 21 4.10 -1.44 25.66
N TYR A 22 4.05 -2.10 24.50
CA TYR A 22 3.30 -3.35 24.36
C TYR A 22 4.14 -4.56 24.77
N HIS A 23 3.47 -5.59 25.28
CA HIS A 23 4.09 -6.87 25.60
C HIS A 23 4.68 -7.56 24.35
N SER A 24 5.70 -8.39 24.54
CA SER A 24 6.36 -9.10 23.43
C SER A 24 5.39 -9.93 22.60
N SER A 25 4.43 -10.60 23.25
CA SER A 25 3.38 -11.38 22.57
C SER A 25 2.50 -10.52 21.65
N ILE A 26 2.14 -9.30 22.09
CA ILE A 26 1.34 -8.37 21.29
C ILE A 26 2.14 -7.91 20.07
N ARG A 27 3.42 -7.54 20.26
CA ARG A 27 4.29 -7.12 19.15
C ARG A 27 4.47 -8.24 18.13
N SER A 28 4.67 -9.48 18.58
CA SER A 28 4.75 -10.65 17.70
C SER A 28 3.45 -10.90 16.93
N ALA A 29 2.29 -10.77 17.58
CA ALA A 29 0.99 -10.91 16.92
C ALA A 29 0.77 -9.82 15.86
N VAL A 30 1.15 -8.57 16.16
CA VAL A 30 1.11 -7.45 15.21
C VAL A 30 2.04 -7.70 14.03
N GLN A 31 3.25 -8.23 14.28
CA GLN A 31 4.20 -8.60 13.22
C GLN A 31 3.59 -9.65 12.27
N LEU A 32 2.91 -10.65 12.82
CA LEU A 32 2.20 -11.67 12.03
C LEU A 32 1.07 -11.05 11.20
N ALA A 33 0.27 -10.17 11.81
CA ALA A 33 -0.79 -9.46 11.10
C ALA A 33 -0.24 -8.63 9.92
N LYS A 34 0.94 -8.00 10.09
CA LYS A 34 1.62 -7.28 9.01
C LYS A 34 2.06 -8.22 7.89
N VAL A 35 2.61 -9.40 8.20
CA VAL A 35 2.94 -10.40 7.16
C VAL A 35 1.71 -10.82 6.36
N THR A 36 0.58 -11.02 7.04
CA THR A 36 -0.69 -11.32 6.37
C THR A 36 -1.15 -10.16 5.49
N LEU A 37 -1.11 -8.92 5.98
CA LEU A 37 -1.45 -7.73 5.20
C LEU A 37 -0.59 -7.61 3.94
N ASN A 38 0.73 -7.79 4.06
CA ASN A 38 1.67 -7.71 2.94
C ASN A 38 1.32 -8.70 1.82
N ARG A 39 0.84 -9.91 2.15
CA ARG A 39 0.38 -10.89 1.15
C ARG A 39 -0.80 -10.36 0.33
N TYR A 40 -1.78 -9.74 1.00
CA TYR A 40 -2.93 -9.14 0.29
C TYR A 40 -2.53 -7.88 -0.46
N TYR A 41 -1.56 -7.13 0.07
CA TYR A 41 -1.01 -5.96 -0.60
C TYR A 41 -0.39 -6.35 -1.93
N GLN A 42 0.44 -7.39 -1.97
CA GLN A 42 1.01 -7.93 -3.20
C GLN A 42 -0.05 -8.36 -4.22
N LEU A 43 -1.14 -9.00 -3.78
CA LEU A 43 -2.23 -9.41 -4.68
C LEU A 43 -3.00 -8.21 -5.24
N THR A 44 -3.20 -7.18 -4.42
CA THR A 44 -3.90 -5.94 -4.83
C THR A 44 -3.04 -5.13 -5.80
N ASP A 45 -1.74 -5.12 -5.58
CA ASP A 45 -0.76 -4.44 -6.42
C ASP A 45 -0.55 -5.13 -7.79
N GLN A 46 -0.58 -6.46 -7.84
CA GLN A 46 -0.58 -7.22 -9.10
C GLN A 46 -1.82 -6.95 -9.98
N SER A 47 -2.88 -6.39 -9.41
CA SER A 47 -4.09 -6.06 -10.16
C SER A 47 -3.95 -4.71 -10.85
N GLU A 48 -3.82 -4.73 -12.18
CA GLU A 48 -3.84 -3.54 -13.03
C GLU A 48 -5.05 -2.64 -12.77
N VAL A 49 -6.19 -3.23 -12.40
CA VAL A 49 -7.44 -2.52 -12.12
C VAL A 49 -7.31 -1.56 -10.95
N TYR A 50 -6.69 -1.99 -9.83
CA TYR A 50 -6.53 -1.13 -8.66
C TYR A 50 -5.53 0.00 -8.93
N ARG A 51 -4.50 -0.26 -9.73
CA ARG A 51 -3.52 0.75 -10.15
C ARG A 51 -4.17 1.82 -11.03
N ILE A 52 -4.91 1.41 -12.05
CA ILE A 52 -5.65 2.32 -12.94
C ILE A 52 -6.68 3.14 -12.15
N ALA A 53 -7.45 2.49 -11.26
CA ALA A 53 -8.44 3.18 -10.43
C ALA A 53 -7.82 4.27 -9.53
N MET A 54 -6.62 4.05 -9.00
CA MET A 54 -5.89 5.05 -8.22
C MET A 54 -5.38 6.22 -9.06
N VAL A 55 -4.86 5.95 -10.27
CA VAL A 55 -4.41 7.01 -11.19
C VAL A 55 -5.57 7.85 -11.71
N LEU A 56 -6.74 7.24 -11.96
CA LEU A 56 -7.94 7.95 -12.39
C LEU A 56 -8.64 8.69 -11.24
N HIS A 57 -8.29 8.41 -9.98
CA HIS A 57 -8.94 9.04 -8.84
C HIS A 57 -8.58 10.53 -8.74
N PRO A 58 -9.55 11.46 -8.78
CA PRO A 58 -9.30 12.89 -8.96
C PRO A 58 -8.47 13.53 -7.84
N ARG A 59 -8.53 12.99 -6.62
CA ARG A 59 -7.72 13.44 -5.46
C ARG A 59 -6.33 12.82 -5.36
N HIS A 60 -6.09 11.65 -5.98
CA HIS A 60 -4.89 10.86 -5.74
C HIS A 60 -3.94 10.93 -6.94
N LYS A 61 -4.43 10.59 -8.14
CA LYS A 61 -3.65 10.59 -9.39
C LYS A 61 -2.24 10.00 -9.18
N LEU A 62 -1.26 10.47 -9.94
CA LEU A 62 0.15 10.10 -9.76
C LEU A 62 0.79 10.75 -8.52
N VAL A 63 0.20 11.83 -8.00
CA VAL A 63 0.72 12.57 -6.84
C VAL A 63 0.68 11.72 -5.58
N TYR A 64 -0.34 10.89 -5.42
CA TYR A 64 -0.45 9.99 -4.27
C TYR A 64 0.73 9.02 -4.19
N PHE A 65 1.09 8.37 -5.29
CA PHE A 65 2.19 7.40 -5.30
C PHE A 65 3.53 8.05 -4.95
N ARG A 66 3.77 9.28 -5.45
CA ARG A 66 4.95 10.08 -5.08
C ARG A 66 4.97 10.41 -3.59
N ASN A 67 3.83 10.83 -3.03
CA ASN A 67 3.72 11.16 -1.60
C ASN A 67 3.85 9.93 -0.70
N ALA A 68 3.33 8.79 -1.14
CA ALA A 68 3.43 7.51 -0.46
C ALA A 68 4.83 6.87 -0.58
N ARG A 69 5.78 7.53 -1.27
CA ARG A 69 7.15 7.04 -1.52
C ARG A 69 7.18 5.65 -2.14
N TRP A 70 6.24 5.37 -3.03
CA TRP A 70 6.31 4.17 -3.85
C TRP A 70 7.53 4.27 -4.78
N GLU A 71 8.11 3.13 -5.10
CA GLU A 71 9.27 3.04 -5.96
C GLU A 71 8.93 3.47 -7.40
N ASP A 72 9.83 4.22 -8.04
CA ASP A 72 9.53 4.98 -9.27
C ASP A 72 9.11 4.08 -10.46
N ASP A 73 9.62 2.85 -10.50
CA ASP A 73 9.24 1.84 -11.49
C ASP A 73 7.74 1.51 -11.43
N TRP A 74 7.15 1.58 -10.23
CA TRP A 74 5.73 1.34 -10.01
C TRP A 74 4.86 2.49 -10.49
N VAL A 75 5.31 3.72 -10.28
CA VAL A 75 4.63 4.93 -10.78
C VAL A 75 4.65 4.92 -12.30
N THR A 76 5.80 4.61 -12.89
CA THR A 76 6.01 4.54 -14.34
C THR A 76 5.14 3.46 -14.98
N THR A 77 5.10 2.28 -14.38
CA THR A 77 4.27 1.17 -14.88
C THR A 77 2.77 1.48 -14.77
N ALA A 78 2.33 2.17 -13.71
CA ALA A 78 0.93 2.58 -13.56
C ALA A 78 0.55 3.65 -14.60
N GLU A 79 1.43 4.62 -14.88
CA GLU A 79 1.22 5.61 -15.94
C GLU A 79 1.14 4.94 -17.32
N LYS A 80 2.05 4.01 -17.62
CA LYS A 80 2.06 3.28 -18.89
C LYS A 80 0.77 2.47 -19.08
N LEU A 81 0.33 1.73 -18.05
CA LEU A 81 -0.90 0.96 -18.09
C LEU A 81 -2.14 1.82 -18.38
N VAL A 82 -2.20 3.03 -17.83
CA VAL A 82 -3.30 3.96 -18.11
C VAL A 82 -3.26 4.44 -19.55
N ARG A 83 -2.08 4.84 -20.07
CA ARG A 83 -1.90 5.32 -21.45
C ARG A 83 -2.11 4.24 -22.51
N ASP A 84 -1.81 2.98 -22.20
CA ASP A 84 -1.96 1.86 -23.14
C ASP A 84 -3.43 1.37 -23.22
N ARG A 85 -4.22 1.54 -22.14
CA ARG A 85 -5.63 1.11 -22.09
C ARG A 85 -6.66 2.23 -22.31
N PHE A 86 -6.29 3.50 -22.16
CA PHE A 86 -7.16 4.68 -22.29
C PHE A 86 -6.41 5.84 -22.96
#